data_AF-A0A7V9U6M9-F1
#
_entry.id   AF-A0A7V9U6M9-F1
#
_cell.length_a   1.000
_cell.length_b   1.000
_cell.length_c   1.000
_cell.angle_alpha   90.00
_cell.angle_beta   90.00
_cell.angle_gamma   90.00
#
_symmetry.space_group_name_H-M   'P 1'
#
loop_
_entity.id
_entity.type
_entity.pdbx_description
1 polymer ?
#
loop_
_entity_poly.entity_id
_entity_poly.type
_entity_poly.pdbx_seq_one_letter_code
_entity_poly.pdbx_strand_id
1 'polypeptide(L)'
;MDEATTAVSEVPAGKNAPRPHRTDPSMPVRSADLEPYTGLGYLSKLFKLMAAVLLLLLISEIITGLIAQGTAAIPTLLGEISRLVVLAGLLYGSGDLALLLIDIGHDIRATRILLGRQALHEEHQGKRDPSSFVDRAPH
;
A
#
# COMPACT_ATOMS: atom_id res chain seq x y z
N MET A 1 35.39 -38.24 46.27
CA MET A 1 36.39 -39.04 45.54
C MET A 1 36.07 -40.50 45.81
N ASP A 2 35.63 -41.37 44.92
CA ASP A 2 34.99 -41.36 43.59
C ASP A 2 34.45 -42.79 43.41
N GLU A 3 33.28 -42.96 42.78
CA GLU A 3 32.86 -44.11 41.93
C GLU A 3 31.33 -44.25 41.95
N ALA A 4 30.66 -43.42 41.15
CA ALA A 4 29.30 -43.71 40.70
C ALA A 4 29.41 -44.57 39.43
N THR A 5 29.19 -45.88 39.59
CA THR A 5 29.09 -46.81 38.47
C THR A 5 27.86 -46.49 37.63
N THR A 6 28.16 -46.20 36.37
CA THR A 6 27.39 -46.13 35.14
C THR A 6 26.30 -47.20 35.02
N ALA A 7 25.04 -46.78 34.93
CA ALA A 7 23.97 -47.55 34.30
C ALA A 7 23.38 -46.72 33.16
N VAL A 8 23.81 -47.03 31.94
CA VAL A 8 23.28 -46.51 30.68
C VAL A 8 21.87 -47.06 30.51
N SER A 9 20.85 -46.21 30.66
CA SER A 9 19.51 -46.49 30.16
C SER A 9 19.39 -45.85 28.79
N GLU A 10 19.53 -46.70 27.77
CA GLU A 10 19.36 -46.40 26.36
C GLU A 10 17.89 -46.05 26.11
N VAL A 11 17.57 -44.76 26.09
CA VAL A 11 16.28 -44.27 25.60
C VAL A 11 16.35 -44.31 24.07
N PRO A 12 15.46 -45.03 23.38
CA PRO A 12 15.51 -45.14 21.93
C PRO A 12 15.32 -43.74 21.34
N ALA A 13 16.26 -43.37 20.47
CA ALA A 13 16.30 -42.15 19.71
C ALA A 13 15.06 -42.05 18.79
N GLY A 14 13.94 -41.63 19.37
CA GLY A 14 12.82 -41.04 18.66
C GLY A 14 13.32 -39.73 18.06
N LYS A 15 13.64 -39.79 16.77
CA LYS A 15 14.08 -38.68 15.91
C LYS A 15 13.13 -37.48 15.97
N ASN A 16 13.25 -36.67 17.01
CA ASN A 16 12.78 -35.30 17.01
C ASN A 16 13.98 -34.40 16.68
N ALA A 17 14.53 -34.59 15.48
CA ALA A 17 15.36 -33.56 14.89
C ALA A 17 14.50 -32.29 14.83
N PRO A 18 14.97 -31.13 15.31
CA PRO A 18 14.32 -29.88 14.97
C PRO A 18 14.40 -29.80 13.46
N ARG A 19 13.27 -30.04 12.78
CA ARG A 19 13.16 -29.84 11.34
C ARG A 19 13.72 -28.44 11.09
N PRO A 20 14.63 -28.24 10.12
CA PRO A 20 14.99 -26.88 9.74
C PRO A 20 13.67 -26.19 9.49
N HIS A 21 13.43 -25.11 10.23
CA HIS A 21 12.25 -24.28 10.06
C HIS A 21 12.41 -23.73 8.65
N ARG A 22 11.89 -24.49 7.69
CA ARG A 22 11.88 -24.15 6.28
C ARG A 22 11.01 -22.93 6.29
N THR A 23 11.64 -21.77 6.26
CA THR A 23 10.99 -20.47 6.19
C THR A 23 10.04 -20.61 5.03
N ASP A 24 8.77 -20.80 5.35
CA ASP A 24 7.74 -20.93 4.36
C ASP A 24 7.80 -19.62 3.56
N PRO A 25 8.03 -19.63 2.24
CA PRO A 25 7.97 -18.40 1.45
C PRO A 25 6.56 -17.79 1.48
N SER A 26 5.58 -18.53 1.99
CA SER A 26 4.23 -18.07 2.28
C SER A 26 4.04 -17.51 3.68
N MET A 27 5.09 -17.39 4.51
CA MET A 27 5.01 -16.64 5.76
C MET A 27 4.56 -15.22 5.39
N PRO A 28 3.31 -14.85 5.69
CA PRO A 28 2.78 -13.59 5.27
C PRO A 28 3.61 -12.55 5.99
N VAL A 29 4.40 -11.78 5.23
CA VAL A 29 5.05 -10.56 5.72
C VAL A 29 3.97 -9.84 6.50
N ARG A 30 4.16 -9.72 7.82
CA ARG A 30 3.18 -9.20 8.77
C ARG A 30 2.51 -7.99 8.14
N SER A 31 1.23 -8.15 7.80
CA SER A 31 0.34 -7.04 7.50
C SER A 31 0.27 -6.03 8.65
N ALA A 32 0.79 -6.38 9.83
CA ALA A 32 1.02 -5.52 10.98
C ALA A 32 2.24 -4.58 10.89
N ASP A 33 3.18 -4.77 9.95
CA ASP A 33 4.28 -3.82 9.69
C ASP A 33 4.02 -2.95 8.43
N LEU A 34 2.85 -3.11 7.82
CA LEU A 34 2.33 -2.20 6.80
C LEU A 34 1.29 -1.28 7.41
N GLU A 35 1.73 -0.16 7.96
CA GLU A 35 0.85 1.00 8.05
C GLU A 35 1.46 2.24 7.38
N PRO A 36 1.70 2.24 6.05
CA PRO A 36 2.32 3.38 5.38
C PRO A 36 1.30 4.28 4.66
N TYR A 37 0.00 4.29 5.03
CA TYR A 37 -0.98 5.12 4.29
C TYR A 37 -2.08 5.80 5.10
N THR A 38 -2.18 5.58 6.42
CA THR A 38 -3.18 6.27 7.25
C THR A 38 -2.97 7.80 7.19
N GLY A 39 -1.71 8.24 7.20
CA GLY A 39 -1.35 9.66 7.06
C GLY A 39 -1.80 10.30 5.74
N LEU A 40 -1.73 9.58 4.62
CA LEU A 40 -2.13 10.09 3.30
C LEU A 40 -3.66 10.14 3.15
N GLY A 41 -4.37 9.20 3.78
CA GLY A 41 -5.83 9.24 3.89
C GLY A 41 -6.33 10.44 4.72
N TYR A 42 -5.62 10.78 5.81
CA TYR A 42 -5.91 12.00 6.59
C TYR A 42 -5.66 13.27 5.79
N LEU A 43 -4.58 13.32 5.02
CA LEU A 43 -4.26 14.46 4.17
C LEU A 43 -5.36 14.73 3.13
N SER A 44 -5.89 13.66 2.52
CA SER A 44 -7.03 13.74 1.59
C SER A 44 -8.28 14.34 2.24
N LYS A 45 -8.59 13.90 3.47
CA LYS A 45 -9.70 14.44 4.28
C LYS A 45 -9.47 15.90 4.66
N LEU A 46 -8.23 16.27 4.98
CA LEU A 46 -7.84 17.64 5.31
C LEU A 46 -8.03 18.57 4.10
N PHE A 47 -7.62 18.15 2.91
CA PHE A 47 -7.84 18.93 1.68
C PHE A 47 -9.33 19.10 1.38
N LYS A 48 -10.14 18.05 1.52
CA LYS A 48 -11.61 18.13 1.39
C LYS A 48 -12.22 19.08 2.43
N LEU A 49 -11.74 19.05 3.67
CA LEU A 49 -12.19 19.98 4.73
C LEU A 49 -11.84 21.42 4.37
N MET A 50 -10.60 21.69 3.97
CA MET A 50 -10.18 23.03 3.57
C MET A 50 -10.96 23.54 2.36
N ALA A 51 -11.27 22.67 1.38
CA ALA A 51 -12.12 23.02 0.26
C ALA A 51 -13.54 23.41 0.72
N ALA A 52 -14.10 22.68 1.69
CA ALA A 52 -15.39 23.01 2.28
C ALA A 52 -15.34 24.35 3.04
N VAL A 53 -14.29 24.60 3.81
CA VAL A 53 -14.08 25.88 4.50
C VAL A 53 -13.96 27.03 3.51
N LEU A 54 -13.21 26.86 2.41
CA LEU A 54 -13.13 27.87 1.34
C LEU A 54 -14.49 28.16 0.71
N LEU A 55 -15.33 27.14 0.52
CA LEU A 55 -16.68 27.32 0.00
C LEU A 55 -17.58 28.07 1.00
N LEU A 56 -17.44 27.79 2.31
CA LEU A 56 -18.14 28.55 3.35
C LEU A 56 -17.68 30.01 3.40
N LEU A 57 -16.37 30.25 3.30
CA LEU A 57 -15.81 31.60 3.23
C LEU A 57 -16.31 32.34 1.98
N LEU A 58 -16.38 31.66 0.83
CA LEU A 58 -16.93 32.23 -0.39
C LEU A 58 -18.38 32.71 -0.18
N ILE A 59 -19.22 31.90 0.44
CA ILE A 59 -20.61 32.30 0.74
C ILE A 59 -20.63 33.50 1.70
N SER A 60 -19.77 33.50 2.72
CA SER A 60 -19.64 34.63 3.65
C SER A 60 -19.21 35.91 2.95
N GLU A 61 -18.27 35.83 2.01
CA GLU A 61 -17.79 36.97 1.23
C GLU A 61 -18.90 37.54 0.36
N ILE A 62 -19.68 36.67 -0.30
CA ILE A 62 -20.82 37.08 -1.13
C ILE A 62 -21.83 37.88 -0.29
N ILE A 63 -22.21 37.35 0.87
CA ILE A 63 -23.17 38.01 1.77
C ILE A 63 -22.61 39.35 2.25
N THR A 64 -21.37 39.37 2.72
CA THR A 64 -20.74 40.58 3.28
C THR A 64 -20.56 41.65 2.21
N GLY A 65 -20.08 41.30 1.02
CA GLY A 65 -19.91 42.21 -0.10
C GLY A 65 -21.23 42.81 -0.58
N LEU A 66 -22.30 42.01 -0.62
CA LEU A 66 -23.64 42.50 -0.94
C LEU A 66 -24.18 43.46 0.13
N ILE A 67 -23.98 43.18 1.41
CA ILE A 67 -24.44 44.04 2.50
C ILE A 67 -23.65 45.36 2.53
N ALA A 68 -22.33 45.31 2.35
CA ALA A 68 -21.47 46.49 2.52
C ALA A 68 -21.50 47.44 1.31
N GLN A 69 -21.56 46.91 0.09
CA GLN A 69 -21.32 47.66 -1.14
C GLN A 69 -22.44 47.50 -2.18
N GLY A 70 -23.38 46.56 -1.97
CA GLY A 70 -24.54 46.38 -2.84
C GLY A 70 -24.15 46.08 -4.29
N THR A 71 -24.78 46.77 -5.24
CA THR A 71 -24.58 46.55 -6.68
C THR A 71 -23.21 46.98 -7.19
N ALA A 72 -22.51 47.85 -6.46
CA ALA A 72 -21.14 48.27 -6.83
C ALA A 72 -20.12 47.12 -6.66
N ALA A 73 -20.45 46.11 -5.86
CA ALA A 73 -19.59 44.98 -5.57
C ALA A 73 -19.65 43.87 -6.64
N ILE A 74 -20.64 43.90 -7.55
CA ILE A 74 -20.88 42.86 -8.54
C ILE A 74 -19.63 42.51 -9.38
N PRO A 75 -18.91 43.46 -10.00
CA PRO A 75 -17.75 43.13 -10.84
C PRO A 75 -16.58 42.53 -10.05
N THR A 76 -16.34 42.99 -8.82
CA THR A 76 -15.28 42.44 -7.95
C THR A 76 -15.65 41.05 -7.43
N LEU A 77 -16.88 40.87 -6.94
CA LEU A 77 -17.37 39.56 -6.49
C LEU A 77 -17.28 38.52 -7.60
N LEU A 78 -17.66 38.84 -8.84
CA LEU A 78 -17.55 37.91 -9.96
C LEU A 78 -16.12 37.39 -10.16
N GLY A 79 -15.12 38.27 -10.09
CA GLY A 79 -13.71 37.90 -10.18
C GLY A 79 -13.27 37.02 -9.01
N GLU A 80 -13.60 37.41 -7.79
CA GLU A 80 -13.22 36.68 -6.57
C GLU A 80 -13.90 35.32 -6.46
N ILE A 81 -15.21 35.26 -6.74
CA ILE A 81 -15.99 34.03 -6.79
C ILE A 81 -15.36 33.06 -7.78
N SER A 82 -15.04 33.50 -8.99
CA SER A 82 -14.44 32.63 -10.01
C SER A 82 -13.15 31.98 -9.52
N ARG A 83 -12.26 32.77 -8.88
CA ARG A 83 -10.98 32.29 -8.35
C ARG A 83 -11.19 31.34 -7.17
N LEU A 84 -12.08 31.68 -6.24
CA LEU A 84 -12.34 30.86 -5.05
C LEU A 84 -13.01 29.53 -5.41
N VAL A 85 -13.96 29.53 -6.37
CA VAL A 85 -14.60 28.31 -6.87
C VAL A 85 -13.56 27.40 -7.55
N VAL A 86 -12.70 27.95 -8.41
CA VAL A 86 -11.64 27.18 -9.06
C VAL A 86 -10.67 26.60 -8.03
N LEU A 87 -10.21 27.40 -7.06
CA LEU A 87 -9.33 26.93 -5.99
C LEU A 87 -9.98 25.84 -5.14
N ALA A 88 -11.25 26.01 -4.74
CA ALA A 88 -11.99 25.02 -3.97
C ALA A 88 -12.18 23.72 -4.76
N GLY A 89 -12.51 23.81 -6.05
CA GLY A 89 -12.65 22.66 -6.94
C GLY A 89 -11.34 21.89 -7.13
N LEU A 90 -10.24 22.61 -7.37
CA LEU A 90 -8.90 22.01 -7.47
C LEU A 90 -8.49 21.31 -6.17
N LEU A 91 -8.79 21.93 -5.02
CA LEU A 91 -8.47 21.38 -3.71
C LEU A 91 -9.31 20.15 -3.36
N TYR A 92 -10.59 20.17 -3.73
CA TYR A 92 -11.47 19.02 -3.57
C TYR A 92 -11.03 17.87 -4.47
N GLY A 93 -10.73 18.15 -5.74
CA GLY A 93 -10.24 17.17 -6.71
C GLY A 93 -8.88 16.59 -6.35
N SER A 94 -7.96 17.39 -5.79
CA SER A 94 -6.66 16.88 -5.33
C SER A 94 -6.80 15.96 -4.11
N GLY A 95 -7.75 16.27 -3.20
CA GLY A 95 -8.11 15.37 -2.10
C GLY A 95 -8.72 14.05 -2.59
N ASP A 96 -9.50 14.08 -3.66
CA ASP A 96 -10.06 12.86 -4.29
C ASP A 96 -8.99 12.04 -5.00
N LEU A 97 -8.09 12.72 -5.73
CA LEU A 97 -6.94 12.09 -6.38
C LEU A 97 -5.99 11.44 -5.37
N ALA A 98 -5.79 12.05 -4.20
CA ALA A 98 -4.95 11.47 -3.15
C ALA A 98 -5.51 10.15 -2.61
N LEU A 99 -6.84 9.99 -2.54
CA LEU A 99 -7.47 8.70 -2.21
C LEU A 99 -7.26 7.67 -3.32
N LEU A 100 -7.46 8.06 -4.59
CA LEU A 100 -7.21 7.20 -5.74
C LEU A 100 -5.76 6.71 -5.82
N LEU A 101 -4.79 7.58 -5.50
CA LEU A 101 -3.37 7.21 -5.48
C LEU A 101 -3.03 6.19 -4.38
N ILE A 102 -3.77 6.19 -3.27
CA ILE A 102 -3.63 5.17 -2.22
C ILE A 102 -4.04 3.81 -2.76
N ASP A 103 -5.18 3.74 -3.45
CA ASP A 103 -5.70 2.49 -4.02
C ASP A 103 -4.73 1.92 -5.07
N ILE A 104 -4.19 2.77 -5.95
CA ILE A 104 -3.17 2.37 -6.95
C ILE A 104 -1.90 1.84 -6.26
N GLY A 105 -1.51 2.39 -5.11
CA GLY A 105 -0.36 1.92 -4.34
C GLY A 105 -0.49 0.46 -3.89
N HIS A 106 -1.73 -0.01 -3.66
CA HIS A 106 -2.01 -1.41 -3.34
C HIS A 106 -1.84 -2.32 -4.57
N ASP A 107 -2.38 -1.91 -5.72
CA ASP A 107 -2.35 -2.68 -6.97
C ASP A 107 -0.93 -2.86 -7.52
N ILE A 108 -0.08 -1.83 -7.38
CA ILE A 108 1.34 -1.91 -7.77
C ILE A 108 2.08 -2.92 -6.88
N ARG A 109 1.74 -2.99 -5.58
CA ARG A 109 2.33 -3.99 -4.67
C ARG A 109 1.89 -5.40 -5.03
N ALA A 110 0.61 -5.61 -5.32
CA ALA A 110 0.10 -6.89 -5.79
C ALA A 110 0.79 -7.33 -7.10
N THR A 111 0.96 -6.39 -8.04
CA THR A 111 1.66 -6.63 -9.31
C THR A 111 3.12 -7.03 -9.10
N ARG A 112 3.85 -6.36 -8.20
CA ARG A 112 5.24 -6.73 -7.87
C ARG A 112 5.37 -8.13 -7.30
N ILE A 113 4.44 -8.55 -6.45
CA ILE A 113 4.44 -9.91 -5.89
C ILE A 113 4.18 -10.95 -6.99
N LEU A 114 3.25 -10.68 -7.90
CA LEU A 114 2.93 -11.57 -9.02
C LEU A 114 4.10 -11.71 -10.00
N LEU A 115 4.72 -10.59 -10.40
CA LEU A 115 5.91 -10.59 -11.27
C LEU A 115 7.10 -11.30 -10.61
N GLY A 116 7.31 -11.09 -9.31
CA GLY A 116 8.34 -11.81 -8.56
C GLY A 116 8.12 -13.33 -8.57
N ARG A 117 6.86 -13.78 -8.47
CA ARG A 117 6.52 -15.21 -8.59
C ARG A 117 6.75 -15.74 -10.01
N GLN A 118 6.39 -14.99 -11.05
CA GLN A 118 6.61 -15.43 -12.44
C GLN A 118 8.10 -15.57 -12.79
N ALA A 119 8.93 -14.60 -12.39
CA ALA A 119 10.38 -14.66 -12.60
C ALA A 119 11.02 -15.90 -11.94
N LEU A 120 10.58 -16.27 -10.73
CA LEU A 120 11.07 -17.46 -10.03
C LEU A 120 10.61 -18.77 -10.69
N HIS A 121 9.42 -18.80 -11.31
CA HIS A 121 8.93 -19.96 -12.04
C HIS A 121 9.64 -20.16 -13.39
N GLU A 122 10.00 -19.09 -14.09
CA GLU A 122 10.83 -19.15 -15.31
C GLU A 122 12.25 -19.66 -15.01
N GLU A 123 12.86 -19.20 -13.91
CA GLU A 123 14.18 -19.69 -13.46
C GLU A 123 14.17 -21.20 -13.13
N HIS A 124 13.07 -21.70 -12.54
CA HIS A 124 12.89 -23.13 -12.27
C HIS A 124 12.53 -23.97 -13.51
N GLN A 125 11.98 -23.37 -14.57
CA GLN A 125 11.75 -24.06 -15.85
C GLN A 125 13.02 -24.14 -16.70
N GLY A 126 13.87 -23.11 -16.70
CA GLY A 126 15.16 -23.13 -17.40
C GLY A 126 16.16 -24.17 -16.88
N LYS A 127 15.93 -24.71 -15.66
CA LYS A 127 16.76 -25.74 -15.05
C LYS A 127 16.20 -27.17 -15.19
N ARG A 128 15.05 -27.36 -15.84
CA ARG A 128 14.56 -28.70 -16.21
C ARG A 128 15.18 -29.15 -17.55
N ASP A 129 16.37 -29.70 -17.39
CA ASP A 129 16.80 -30.98 -17.95
C ASP A 129 17.27 -31.10 -19.43
N PRO A 130 18.54 -30.77 -19.73
CA PRO A 130 19.22 -31.20 -20.96
C PRO A 130 19.62 -32.70 -20.97
N SER A 131 19.34 -33.48 -19.91
CA SER A 131 19.67 -34.92 -19.85
C SER A 131 18.53 -35.85 -20.29
N SER A 132 17.33 -35.32 -20.54
CA SER A 132 16.20 -36.09 -21.10
C SER A 132 16.37 -36.49 -22.58
N PHE A 133 17.44 -36.05 -23.25
CA PHE A 133 17.75 -36.41 -24.64
C PHE A 133 18.59 -37.69 -24.79
N VAL A 134 19.21 -38.20 -23.71
CA VAL A 134 20.21 -39.28 -23.81
C VAL A 134 19.60 -40.70 -23.83
N ASP A 135 18.33 -40.88 -23.44
CA ASP A 135 17.75 -42.22 -23.21
C ASP A 135 16.90 -42.78 -24.37
N ARG A 136 17.20 -42.39 -25.61
CA ARG A 136 16.52 -42.95 -26.81
C ARG A 136 17.51 -43.38 -27.88
N ALA A 137 18.44 -44.27 -27.52
CA ALA A 137 19.19 -45.07 -28.48
C ALA A 137 18.61 -46.50 -28.51
N PRO A 138 17.89 -46.91 -29.57
CA PRO A 138 17.52 -48.31 -29.73
C PRO A 138 18.73 -49.14 -30.16
N HIS A 139 18.94 -50.25 -29.45
CA HIS A 139 19.82 -51.36 -29.80
C HIS A 139 19.48 -52.00 -31.16
#